data_AF-A0A7X7DNT0-F1
#
_entry.id   AF-A0A7X7DNT0-F1
#
_cell.length_a   1.000
_cell.length_b   1.000
_cell.length_c   1.000
_cell.angle_alpha   90.00
_cell.angle_beta   90.00
_cell.angle_gamma   90.00
#
_symmetry.space_group_name_H-M   'P 1'
#
loop_
_entity.id
_entity.type
_entity.pdbx_description
1 polymer ?
#
loop_
_entity_poly.entity_id
_entity_poly.type
_entity_poly.pdbx_seq_one_letter_code
_entity_poly.pdbx_strand_id
1 'polypeptide(L)'
;MKNKLVEHITGIAFVTVLIVILMFVFNTMRKNDETYAGSRVKEFLDITIQNPDDRFQRALLKDVMNIFYPDRSEYNDTIVKEILTIKSDQFNKRIQGTNTKKSLSTTVFLELTGMYLKFLFIYIVVMLLTFYGVQTLGSWRFVREKHREHLSIHNPELYQKNRFSFISIVSKLLKTFAYLIFFSPAYVIAYSIRTEFNTDSIFFMIFLGVISNGLLMMYTNKFHAFLVSESRKGYIDTARVKNLNEDFTISPLGIPLSSLIHPFKKFKGHLFEHIFRNAHFQYLATIKEQASFLITGLVIIEMALNIQGHFNYELLRQLLFQNYSIVLVIVAMIFYTVKFTEILTDYLIHREIKRYENR
;
A
#
# COMPACT_ATOMS: atom_id res chain seq x y z
N MET A 1 -26.44 -1.42 -8.30
CA MET A 1 -25.84 -2.06 -7.11
C MET A 1 -25.89 -3.59 -7.13
N LYS A 2 -27.04 -4.24 -7.40
CA LYS A 2 -27.15 -5.72 -7.36
C LYS A 2 -26.09 -6.44 -8.22
N ASN A 3 -25.95 -6.07 -9.50
CA ASN A 3 -24.98 -6.70 -10.41
C ASN A 3 -23.52 -6.52 -9.94
N LYS A 4 -23.13 -5.29 -9.57
CA LYS A 4 -21.79 -5.01 -9.01
C LYS A 4 -21.49 -5.84 -7.75
N LEU A 5 -22.49 -6.04 -6.89
CA LEU A 5 -22.34 -6.82 -5.66
C LEU A 5 -22.12 -8.31 -5.98
N VAL A 6 -22.84 -8.85 -6.98
CA VAL A 6 -22.61 -10.22 -7.49
C VAL A 6 -21.19 -10.35 -8.06
N GLU A 7 -20.74 -9.40 -8.88
CA GLU A 7 -19.36 -9.37 -9.41
C GLU A 7 -18.32 -9.42 -8.27
N HIS A 8 -18.50 -8.58 -7.24
CA HIS A 8 -17.62 -8.57 -6.06
C HIS A 8 -17.63 -9.90 -5.30
N ILE A 9 -18.80 -10.49 -5.05
CA ILE A 9 -18.93 -11.79 -4.36
C ILE A 9 -18.26 -12.90 -5.18
N THR A 10 -18.50 -12.95 -6.49
CA THR A 10 -17.89 -13.96 -7.37
C THR A 10 -16.38 -13.83 -7.42
N GLY A 11 -15.85 -12.60 -7.47
CA GLY A 11 -14.41 -12.35 -7.43
C GLY A 11 -13.78 -12.74 -6.08
N ILE A 12 -14.47 -12.46 -4.97
CA ILE A 12 -14.06 -12.91 -3.64
C ILE A 12 -14.01 -14.44 -3.60
N ALA A 13 -15.11 -15.11 -3.98
CA ALA A 13 -15.19 -16.57 -3.97
C ALA A 13 -14.09 -17.22 -4.82
N PHE A 14 -13.85 -16.70 -6.03
CA PHE A 14 -12.81 -17.19 -6.92
C PHE A 14 -11.40 -17.10 -6.30
N VAL A 15 -11.04 -15.94 -5.76
CA VAL A 15 -9.72 -15.74 -5.14
C VAL A 15 -9.57 -16.57 -3.87
N THR A 16 -10.61 -16.68 -3.04
CA THR A 16 -10.58 -17.53 -1.85
C THR A 16 -10.35 -19.00 -2.21
N VAL A 17 -11.07 -19.51 -3.22
CA VAL A 17 -10.88 -20.89 -3.72
C VAL A 17 -9.46 -21.09 -4.23
N LEU A 18 -8.93 -20.15 -5.03
CA LEU A 18 -7.57 -20.20 -5.54
C LEU A 18 -6.53 -20.25 -4.41
N ILE A 19 -6.68 -19.42 -3.38
CA ILE A 19 -5.78 -19.38 -2.22
C ILE A 19 -5.84 -20.70 -1.44
N VAL A 20 -7.04 -21.26 -1.23
CA VAL A 20 -7.22 -22.55 -0.55
C VAL A 20 -6.56 -23.69 -1.34
N ILE A 21 -6.71 -23.71 -2.67
CA ILE A 21 -6.03 -24.67 -3.55
C ILE A 21 -4.52 -24.53 -3.42
N LEU A 22 -3.98 -23.31 -3.48
CA LEU A 22 -2.55 -23.07 -3.32
C LEU A 22 -2.05 -23.53 -1.94
N MET A 23 -2.78 -23.24 -0.87
CA MET A 23 -2.45 -23.72 0.47
C MET A 23 -2.38 -25.25 0.51
N PHE A 24 -3.33 -25.93 -0.13
CA PHE A 24 -3.35 -27.40 -0.20
C PHE A 24 -2.17 -27.95 -1.01
N VAL A 25 -1.86 -27.35 -2.17
CA VAL A 25 -0.72 -27.74 -3.02
C VAL A 25 0.59 -27.58 -2.27
N PHE A 26 0.85 -26.42 -1.66
CA PHE A 26 2.08 -26.19 -0.91
C PHE A 26 2.20 -27.10 0.31
N ASN A 27 1.10 -27.38 1.01
CA ASN A 27 1.12 -28.29 2.15
C ASN A 27 1.39 -29.75 1.71
N THR A 28 0.86 -30.17 0.55
CA THR A 28 1.08 -31.50 -0.01
C THR A 28 2.51 -31.66 -0.52
N MET A 29 3.05 -30.67 -1.23
CA MET A 29 4.46 -30.66 -1.67
C MET A 29 5.41 -30.74 -0.48
N ARG A 30 5.15 -29.98 0.58
CA ARG A 30 5.96 -29.99 1.81
C ARG A 30 5.93 -31.36 2.52
N LYS A 31 4.79 -32.06 2.52
CA LYS A 31 4.68 -33.39 3.13
C LYS A 31 5.49 -34.44 2.36
N ASN A 32 5.67 -34.26 1.05
CA ASN A 32 6.48 -35.16 0.22
C ASN A 32 7.98 -35.02 0.49
N ASP A 33 8.49 -33.84 0.85
CA ASP A 33 9.90 -33.61 1.23
C ASP A 33 10.30 -34.25 2.58
N GLU A 34 9.35 -34.74 3.37
CA GLU A 34 9.61 -35.46 4.63
C GLU A 34 9.66 -36.98 4.43
N THR A 35 9.42 -37.48 3.23
CA THR A 35 9.31 -38.92 2.96
C THR A 35 10.61 -39.50 2.38
N TYR A 36 11.74 -39.33 3.07
CA TYR A 36 12.94 -40.18 2.83
C TYR A 36 12.78 -41.60 3.40
N ALA A 37 11.59 -41.94 3.92
CA ALA A 37 11.30 -43.21 4.57
C ALA A 37 11.44 -44.44 3.65
N GLY A 38 11.52 -44.24 2.33
CA GLY A 38 11.72 -45.30 1.33
C GLY A 38 13.01 -45.22 0.52
N SER A 39 13.95 -44.30 0.83
CA SER A 39 15.19 -44.23 0.03
C SER A 39 16.15 -45.38 0.38
N ARG A 40 16.84 -45.91 -0.64
CA ARG A 40 17.85 -46.99 -0.54
C ARG A 40 19.07 -46.62 0.31
N VAL A 41 19.09 -45.39 0.82
CA VAL A 41 20.18 -44.72 1.54
C VAL A 41 20.03 -44.84 3.06
N LYS A 42 18.92 -45.45 3.54
CA LYS A 42 18.59 -45.53 4.96
C LYS A 42 19.71 -46.13 5.83
N GLU A 43 20.48 -47.07 5.27
CA GLU A 43 21.60 -47.75 5.93
C GLU A 43 22.87 -46.89 6.03
N PHE A 44 23.00 -45.83 5.22
CA PHE A 44 24.18 -44.96 5.15
C PHE A 44 23.98 -43.59 5.82
N LEU A 45 22.81 -43.37 6.45
CA LEU A 45 22.47 -42.10 7.10
C LEU A 45 23.27 -41.83 8.38
N ASP A 46 23.86 -42.85 9.01
CA ASP A 46 24.67 -42.71 10.23
C ASP A 46 26.10 -42.20 9.96
N ILE A 47 26.51 -42.03 8.69
CA ILE A 47 27.82 -41.47 8.36
C ILE A 47 27.86 -39.99 8.78
N THR A 48 28.78 -39.66 9.68
CA THR A 48 29.00 -38.32 10.23
C THR A 48 29.73 -37.43 9.22
N ILE A 49 28.99 -36.87 8.26
CA ILE A 49 29.50 -35.85 7.34
C ILE A 49 29.36 -34.49 8.04
N GLN A 50 30.49 -33.83 8.31
CA GLN A 50 30.52 -32.53 8.99
C GLN A 50 30.19 -31.37 8.04
N ASN A 51 30.57 -31.47 6.77
CA ASN A 51 30.27 -30.45 5.76
C ASN A 51 29.97 -31.08 4.38
N PRO A 52 28.70 -31.09 3.93
CA PRO A 52 28.31 -31.69 2.66
C PRO A 52 28.84 -30.94 1.42
N ASP A 53 29.28 -29.68 1.57
CA ASP A 53 29.83 -28.88 0.46
C ASP A 53 31.37 -29.05 0.30
N ASP A 54 32.01 -29.78 1.21
CA ASP A 54 33.45 -30.04 1.14
C ASP A 54 33.78 -31.05 0.02
N ARG A 55 34.55 -30.60 -0.97
CA ARG A 55 34.99 -31.44 -2.11
C ARG A 55 35.79 -32.66 -1.64
N PHE A 56 36.51 -32.54 -0.53
CA PHE A 56 37.29 -33.62 0.04
C PHE A 56 36.41 -34.72 0.62
N GLN A 57 35.40 -34.36 1.43
CA GLN A 57 34.48 -35.34 2.02
C GLN A 57 33.67 -36.08 0.95
N ARG A 58 33.30 -35.39 -0.14
CA ARG A 58 32.64 -35.99 -1.29
C ARG A 58 33.52 -37.01 -2.02
N ALA A 59 34.79 -36.67 -2.25
CA ALA A 59 35.74 -37.59 -2.89
C ALA A 59 36.01 -38.81 -1.99
N LEU A 60 36.22 -38.57 -0.69
CA LEU A 60 36.47 -39.62 0.29
C LEU A 60 35.29 -40.60 0.38
N LEU A 61 34.06 -40.11 0.43
CA LEU A 61 32.87 -40.98 0.48
C LEU A 61 32.75 -41.83 -0.80
N LYS A 62 33.04 -41.24 -1.97
CA LYS A 62 33.05 -41.95 -3.25
C LYS A 62 34.13 -43.03 -3.28
N ASP A 63 35.34 -42.73 -2.82
CA ASP A 63 36.45 -43.68 -2.80
C ASP A 63 36.18 -44.83 -1.83
N VAL A 64 35.66 -44.54 -0.63
CA VAL A 64 35.25 -45.56 0.34
C VAL A 64 34.17 -46.48 -0.26
N MET A 65 33.14 -45.91 -0.90
CA MET A 65 32.09 -46.70 -1.54
C MET A 65 32.64 -47.58 -2.67
N ASN A 66 33.60 -47.10 -3.45
CA ASN A 66 34.25 -47.86 -4.51
C ASN A 66 35.19 -48.95 -4.00
N ILE A 67 35.77 -48.79 -2.79
CA ILE A 67 36.57 -49.85 -2.15
C ILE A 67 35.66 -51.00 -1.65
N PHE A 68 34.52 -50.67 -1.06
CA PHE A 68 33.58 -51.67 -0.54
C PHE A 68 32.69 -52.30 -1.63
N TYR A 69 32.44 -51.58 -2.73
CA TYR A 69 31.61 -52.04 -3.86
C TYR A 69 32.27 -51.70 -5.22
N PRO A 70 33.38 -52.37 -5.58
CA PRO A 70 34.21 -52.03 -6.75
C PRO A 70 33.50 -52.18 -8.10
N ASP A 71 32.60 -53.15 -8.24
CA ASP A 71 31.91 -53.43 -9.51
C ASP A 71 30.66 -52.55 -9.76
N ARG A 72 30.40 -51.58 -8.88
CA ARG A 72 29.15 -50.79 -8.87
C ARG A 72 29.39 -49.28 -8.87
N SER A 73 30.35 -48.81 -9.66
CA SER A 73 30.75 -47.40 -9.69
C SER A 73 29.59 -46.42 -9.96
N GLU A 74 28.73 -46.69 -10.95
CA GLU A 74 27.57 -45.82 -11.24
C GLU A 74 26.54 -45.81 -10.10
N TYR A 75 26.32 -46.95 -9.45
CA TYR A 75 25.43 -47.06 -8.30
C TYR A 75 25.98 -46.28 -7.10
N ASN A 76 27.29 -46.39 -6.84
CA ASN A 76 27.97 -45.65 -5.78
C ASN A 76 27.87 -44.14 -6.00
N ASP A 77 28.03 -43.67 -7.24
CA ASP A 77 27.89 -42.25 -7.57
C ASP A 77 26.46 -41.73 -7.33
N THR A 78 25.44 -42.53 -7.63
CA THR A 78 24.04 -42.17 -7.32
C THR A 78 23.78 -42.12 -5.82
N ILE A 79 24.26 -43.10 -5.05
CA ILE A 79 24.12 -43.16 -3.59
C ILE A 79 24.84 -41.98 -2.92
N VAL A 80 26.08 -41.68 -3.33
CA VAL A 80 26.87 -40.56 -2.80
C VAL A 80 26.16 -39.23 -3.05
N LYS A 81 25.61 -39.03 -4.26
CA LYS A 81 24.85 -37.83 -4.59
C LYS A 81 23.59 -37.71 -3.74
N GLU A 82 22.87 -38.82 -3.54
CA GLU A 82 21.65 -38.85 -2.74
C GLU A 82 21.94 -38.59 -1.24
N ILE A 83 23.00 -39.19 -0.68
CA ILE A 83 23.49 -38.94 0.69
C ILE A 83 23.83 -37.46 0.88
N LEU A 84 24.60 -36.87 -0.04
CA LEU A 84 25.02 -35.47 0.07
C LEU A 84 23.84 -34.51 -0.04
N THR A 85 22.86 -34.82 -0.90
CA THR A 85 21.64 -34.02 -1.03
C THR A 85 20.84 -34.07 0.27
N ILE A 86 20.61 -35.28 0.84
CA ILE A 86 19.91 -35.46 2.11
C ILE A 86 20.64 -34.75 3.26
N LYS A 87 21.97 -34.85 3.33
CA LYS A 87 22.77 -34.21 4.39
C LYS A 87 22.83 -32.69 4.24
N SER A 88 22.91 -32.17 3.02
CA SER A 88 22.78 -30.73 2.74
C SER A 88 21.40 -30.22 3.15
N ASP A 89 20.33 -30.96 2.82
CA ASP A 89 18.97 -30.62 3.26
C ASP A 89 18.81 -30.69 4.78
N GLN A 90 19.43 -31.66 5.47
CA GLN A 90 19.45 -31.73 6.93
C GLN A 90 20.25 -30.60 7.56
N PHE A 91 21.39 -30.23 6.98
CA PHE A 91 22.25 -29.13 7.43
C PHE A 91 21.54 -27.78 7.23
N ASN A 92 20.94 -27.56 6.06
CA ASN A 92 20.08 -26.41 5.78
C ASN A 92 18.87 -26.39 6.71
N LYS A 93 18.24 -27.53 7.00
CA LYS A 93 17.16 -27.64 8.00
C LYS A 93 17.66 -27.31 9.42
N ARG A 94 18.89 -27.65 9.79
CA ARG A 94 19.49 -27.30 11.10
C ARG A 94 19.84 -25.81 11.19
N ILE A 95 20.44 -25.23 10.15
CA ILE A 95 20.72 -23.78 10.07
C ILE A 95 19.41 -22.97 10.08
N GLN A 96 18.39 -23.42 9.34
CA GLN A 96 17.05 -22.82 9.36
C GLN A 96 16.31 -23.10 10.69
N GLY A 97 16.57 -24.23 11.34
CA GLY A 97 15.92 -24.66 12.58
C GLY A 97 16.18 -23.76 13.78
N THR A 98 17.30 -23.02 13.78
CA THR A 98 17.60 -22.01 14.81
C THR A 98 16.71 -20.76 14.71
N ASN A 99 16.06 -20.53 13.56
CA ASN A 99 15.10 -19.44 13.35
C ASN A 99 13.74 -19.98 12.88
N THR A 100 13.07 -20.71 13.80
CA THR A 100 11.63 -21.08 13.84
C THR A 100 10.82 -21.06 12.52
N LYS A 101 10.73 -22.23 11.87
CA LYS A 101 9.61 -22.58 10.97
C LYS A 101 8.31 -22.59 11.79
N LYS A 102 7.50 -21.53 11.72
CA LYS A 102 6.18 -21.46 12.36
C LYS A 102 5.15 -22.11 11.44
N SER A 103 4.45 -23.14 11.94
CA SER A 103 3.21 -23.61 11.32
C SER A 103 2.05 -22.67 11.67
N LEU A 104 0.96 -22.75 10.91
CA LEU A 104 -0.24 -21.95 11.12
C LEU A 104 -0.99 -22.48 12.36
N SER A 105 -0.55 -22.04 13.54
CA SER A 105 -1.21 -22.27 14.83
C SER A 105 -2.29 -21.22 15.07
N THR A 106 -3.31 -21.54 15.85
CA THR A 106 -4.33 -20.58 16.33
C THR A 106 -3.70 -19.37 17.02
N THR A 107 -2.60 -19.55 17.74
CA THR A 107 -1.86 -18.45 18.38
C THR A 107 -1.22 -17.51 17.36
N VAL A 108 -0.56 -18.06 16.34
CA VAL A 108 0.03 -17.28 15.24
C VAL A 108 -1.04 -16.54 14.46
N PHE A 109 -2.20 -17.17 14.24
CA PHE A 109 -3.34 -16.51 13.60
C PHE A 109 -3.88 -15.33 14.41
N LEU A 110 -3.95 -15.45 15.74
CA LEU A 110 -4.41 -14.38 16.62
C LEU A 110 -3.41 -13.21 16.68
N GLU A 111 -2.11 -13.51 16.76
CA GLU A 111 -1.04 -12.50 16.63
C GLU A 111 -1.16 -11.73 15.30
N LEU A 112 -1.30 -12.47 14.20
CA LEU A 112 -1.41 -11.95 12.85
C LEU A 112 -2.68 -11.11 12.66
N THR A 113 -3.79 -11.51 13.28
CA THR A 113 -5.03 -10.72 13.32
C THR A 113 -4.83 -9.41 14.08
N GLY A 114 -4.10 -9.42 15.20
CA GLY A 114 -3.75 -8.21 15.93
C GLY A 114 -2.90 -7.23 15.09
N MET A 115 -1.92 -7.75 14.35
CA MET A 115 -1.13 -6.96 13.41
C MET A 115 -1.99 -6.40 12.26
N TYR A 116 -2.90 -7.22 11.73
CA TYR A 116 -3.83 -6.82 10.69
C TYR A 116 -4.77 -5.69 11.13
N LEU A 117 -5.29 -5.74 12.36
CA LEU A 117 -6.14 -4.68 12.90
C LEU A 117 -5.39 -3.35 13.05
N LYS A 118 -4.11 -3.38 13.48
CA LYS A 118 -3.26 -2.18 13.50
C LYS A 118 -3.06 -1.61 12.09
N PHE A 119 -2.77 -2.47 11.12
CA PHE A 119 -2.64 -2.07 9.71
C PHE A 119 -3.94 -1.42 9.20
N LEU A 120 -5.09 -2.03 9.49
CA LEU A 120 -6.41 -1.53 9.07
C LEU A 120 -6.71 -0.17 9.72
N PHE A 121 -6.36 0.01 10.99
CA PHE A 121 -6.48 1.29 11.68
C PHE A 121 -5.64 2.38 10.99
N ILE A 122 -4.35 2.13 10.76
CA ILE A 122 -3.45 3.07 10.06
C ILE A 122 -4.02 3.40 8.67
N TYR A 123 -4.42 2.37 7.92
CA TYR A 123 -5.01 2.51 6.60
C TYR A 123 -6.24 3.44 6.60
N ILE A 124 -7.21 3.22 7.51
CA ILE A 124 -8.42 4.05 7.60
C ILE A 124 -8.04 5.50 7.94
N VAL A 125 -7.17 5.72 8.92
CA VAL A 125 -6.78 7.07 9.34
C VAL A 125 -6.08 7.80 8.20
N VAL A 126 -5.12 7.17 7.53
CA VAL A 126 -4.41 7.79 6.41
C VAL A 126 -5.37 8.06 5.25
N MET A 127 -6.30 7.15 4.96
CA MET A 127 -7.30 7.36 3.91
C MET A 127 -8.21 8.56 4.22
N LEU A 128 -8.67 8.71 5.47
CA LEU A 128 -9.48 9.86 5.89
C LEU A 128 -8.69 11.17 5.81
N LEU A 129 -7.46 11.19 6.31
CA LEU A 129 -6.60 12.38 6.30
C LEU A 129 -6.22 12.80 4.88
N THR A 130 -5.88 11.85 4.02
CA THR A 130 -5.55 12.15 2.61
C THR A 130 -6.79 12.61 1.85
N PHE A 131 -7.95 11.98 2.03
CA PHE A 131 -9.20 12.40 1.40
C PHE A 131 -9.59 13.84 1.80
N TYR A 132 -9.53 14.14 3.09
CA TYR A 132 -9.77 15.48 3.60
C TYR A 132 -8.74 16.49 3.08
N GLY A 133 -7.46 16.14 3.15
CA GLY A 133 -6.34 16.96 2.70
C GLY A 133 -6.44 17.33 1.22
N VAL A 134 -6.76 16.37 0.35
CA VAL A 134 -6.96 16.58 -1.10
C VAL A 134 -8.04 17.63 -1.35
N GLN A 135 -9.18 17.50 -0.70
CA GLN A 135 -10.28 18.46 -0.89
C GLN A 135 -9.92 19.84 -0.37
N THR A 136 -9.26 19.93 0.79
CA THR A 136 -8.92 21.22 1.41
C THR A 136 -7.84 21.94 0.60
N LEU A 137 -6.76 21.25 0.24
CA LEU A 137 -5.68 21.83 -0.58
C LEU A 137 -6.16 22.17 -2.00
N GLY A 138 -6.96 21.30 -2.62
CA GLY A 138 -7.49 21.54 -3.96
C GLY A 138 -8.47 22.71 -4.01
N SER A 139 -9.37 22.80 -3.03
CA SER A 139 -10.31 23.95 -2.91
C SER A 139 -9.55 25.24 -2.63
N TRP A 140 -8.60 25.22 -1.69
CA TRP A 140 -7.80 26.40 -1.39
C TRP A 140 -6.99 26.89 -2.59
N ARG A 141 -6.37 25.97 -3.33
CA ARG A 141 -5.63 26.28 -4.56
C ARG A 141 -6.55 26.90 -5.62
N PHE A 142 -7.73 26.32 -5.83
CA PHE A 142 -8.71 26.81 -6.80
C PHE A 142 -9.19 28.23 -6.46
N VAL A 143 -9.61 28.46 -5.20
CA VAL A 143 -10.06 29.78 -4.74
C VAL A 143 -8.97 30.83 -4.88
N ARG A 144 -7.73 30.50 -4.50
CA ARG A 144 -6.58 31.39 -4.63
C ARG A 144 -6.28 31.74 -6.09
N GLU A 145 -6.43 30.78 -7.01
CA GLU A 145 -6.22 30.99 -8.44
C GLU A 145 -7.28 31.91 -9.04
N LYS A 146 -8.57 31.65 -8.73
CA LYS A 146 -9.68 32.50 -9.16
C LYS A 146 -9.60 33.92 -8.61
N HIS A 147 -9.22 34.07 -7.35
CA HIS A 147 -8.97 35.39 -6.75
C HIS A 147 -7.83 36.13 -7.46
N ARG A 148 -6.74 35.44 -7.82
CA ARG A 148 -5.61 36.04 -8.57
C ARG A 148 -5.98 36.43 -9.99
N GLU A 149 -6.78 35.62 -10.67
CA GLU A 149 -7.30 35.91 -12.01
C GLU A 149 -8.13 37.21 -11.98
N HIS A 150 -9.01 37.34 -10.97
CA HIS A 150 -9.81 38.55 -10.77
C HIS A 150 -8.94 39.79 -10.51
N LEU A 151 -7.92 39.67 -9.64
CA LEU A 151 -6.95 40.74 -9.36
C LEU A 151 -6.12 41.13 -10.60
N SER A 152 -5.72 40.16 -11.43
CA SER A 152 -4.94 40.44 -12.65
C SER A 152 -5.73 41.25 -13.67
N ILE A 153 -7.05 41.10 -13.69
CA ILE A 153 -7.94 41.80 -14.63
C ILE A 153 -8.31 43.19 -14.09
N HIS A 154 -8.61 43.29 -12.79
CA HIS A 154 -9.17 44.52 -12.20
C HIS A 154 -8.12 45.42 -11.53
N ASN A 155 -6.98 44.88 -11.11
CA ASN A 155 -5.95 45.61 -10.35
C ASN A 155 -4.51 45.16 -10.76
N PRO A 156 -4.06 45.46 -11.99
CA PRO A 156 -2.80 44.94 -12.53
C PRO A 156 -1.55 45.44 -11.78
N GLU A 157 -1.59 46.65 -11.21
CA GLU A 157 -0.44 47.26 -10.50
C GLU A 157 -0.07 46.50 -9.20
N LEU A 158 -1.08 46.07 -8.44
CA LEU A 158 -0.91 45.23 -7.24
C LEU A 158 -0.36 43.83 -7.58
N TYR A 159 -0.70 43.32 -8.77
CA TYR A 159 -0.25 42.01 -9.23
C TYR A 159 1.25 42.02 -9.63
N GLN A 160 1.72 43.08 -10.29
CA GLN A 160 3.08 43.17 -10.82
C GLN A 160 4.13 43.35 -9.70
N LYS A 161 3.82 44.16 -8.67
CA LYS A 161 4.70 44.43 -7.52
C LYS A 161 5.04 43.18 -6.68
N ASN A 162 4.14 42.19 -6.67
CA ASN A 162 4.31 40.96 -5.90
C ASN A 162 5.16 39.87 -6.60
N ARG A 163 5.44 40.02 -7.90
CA ARG A 163 6.09 38.98 -8.71
C ARG A 163 7.62 38.96 -8.56
N PHE A 164 8.25 40.10 -8.27
CA PHE A 164 9.70 40.32 -8.28
C PHE A 164 10.34 40.55 -6.90
N SER A 165 9.62 40.40 -5.79
CA SER A 165 10.20 40.49 -4.44
C SER A 165 11.13 39.30 -4.14
N PHE A 166 12.23 39.52 -3.42
CA PHE A 166 13.13 38.47 -2.91
C PHE A 166 12.36 37.38 -2.12
N ILE A 167 11.30 37.78 -1.42
CA ILE A 167 10.37 36.89 -0.70
C ILE A 167 9.70 35.89 -1.67
N SER A 168 9.41 36.31 -2.91
CA SER A 168 8.84 35.45 -3.95
C SER A 168 9.80 34.33 -4.33
N ILE A 169 11.10 34.61 -4.44
CA ILE A 169 12.15 33.63 -4.78
C ILE A 169 12.34 32.62 -3.64
N VAL A 170 12.47 33.09 -2.39
CA VAL A 170 12.54 32.21 -1.21
C VAL A 170 11.29 31.34 -1.09
N SER A 171 10.10 31.89 -1.35
CA SER A 171 8.86 31.12 -1.36
C SER A 171 8.80 30.06 -2.45
N LYS A 172 9.44 30.30 -3.61
CA LYS A 172 9.53 29.33 -4.71
C LYS A 172 10.48 28.20 -4.35
N LEU A 173 11.64 28.51 -3.77
CA LEU A 173 12.59 27.49 -3.29
C LEU A 173 11.97 26.60 -2.20
N LEU A 174 11.33 27.19 -1.19
CA LEU A 174 10.61 26.44 -0.15
C LEU A 174 9.52 25.55 -0.73
N LYS A 175 8.78 26.03 -1.75
CA LYS A 175 7.80 25.18 -2.45
C LYS A 175 8.49 24.03 -3.17
N THR A 176 9.60 24.27 -3.88
CA THR A 176 10.35 23.21 -4.57
C THR A 176 10.82 22.14 -3.59
N PHE A 177 11.37 22.53 -2.42
CA PHE A 177 11.73 21.59 -1.36
C PHE A 177 10.53 20.82 -0.82
N ALA A 178 9.40 21.51 -0.56
CA ALA A 178 8.18 20.85 -0.11
C ALA A 178 7.68 19.84 -1.17
N TYR A 179 7.67 20.21 -2.45
CA TYR A 179 7.30 19.31 -3.55
C TYR A 179 8.25 18.11 -3.61
N LEU A 180 9.56 18.29 -3.40
CA LEU A 180 10.52 17.20 -3.38
C LEU A 180 10.22 16.20 -2.26
N ILE A 181 9.86 16.68 -1.06
CA ILE A 181 9.43 15.82 0.05
C ILE A 181 8.14 15.06 -0.30
N PHE A 182 7.14 15.75 -0.87
CA PHE A 182 5.89 15.09 -1.25
C PHE A 182 6.04 14.08 -2.39
N PHE A 183 7.02 14.25 -3.28
CA PHE A 183 7.27 13.35 -4.40
C PHE A 183 8.37 12.30 -4.14
N SER A 184 9.10 12.41 -3.03
CA SER A 184 10.10 11.43 -2.66
C SER A 184 9.42 10.10 -2.32
N PRO A 185 9.90 8.95 -2.83
CA PRO A 185 9.35 7.66 -2.48
C PRO A 185 9.37 7.43 -0.98
N ALA A 186 8.32 6.77 -0.48
CA ALA A 186 8.08 6.64 0.94
C ALA A 186 9.24 5.98 1.72
N TYR A 187 9.91 5.02 1.08
CA TYR A 187 11.07 4.34 1.64
C TYR A 187 12.29 5.27 1.78
N VAL A 188 12.50 6.23 0.87
CA VAL A 188 13.64 7.17 0.94
C VAL A 188 13.50 8.07 2.16
N ILE A 189 12.30 8.62 2.36
CA ILE A 189 12.00 9.45 3.53
C ILE A 189 12.16 8.63 4.81
N ALA A 190 11.59 7.42 4.82
CA ALA A 190 11.73 6.47 5.92
C ALA A 190 13.19 6.22 6.29
N TYR A 191 14.07 5.89 5.33
CA TYR A 191 15.49 5.66 5.62
C TYR A 191 16.23 6.92 6.08
N SER A 192 15.90 8.10 5.53
CA SER A 192 16.52 9.35 5.94
C SER A 192 16.21 9.75 7.38
N ILE A 193 15.06 9.32 7.91
CA ILE A 193 14.56 9.69 9.25
C ILE A 193 14.81 8.57 10.28
N ARG A 194 15.13 7.35 9.82
CA ARG A 194 15.29 6.15 10.66
C ARG A 194 16.28 6.32 11.80
N THR A 195 17.29 7.18 11.66
CA THR A 195 18.32 7.41 12.66
C THR A 195 17.92 8.40 13.76
N GLU A 196 16.88 9.21 13.58
CA GLU A 196 16.56 10.33 14.47
C GLU A 196 15.22 10.20 15.22
N PHE A 197 14.27 9.41 14.69
CA PHE A 197 12.94 9.28 15.27
C PHE A 197 12.63 7.84 15.68
N ASN A 198 11.75 7.70 16.69
CA ASN A 198 11.21 6.41 17.10
C ASN A 198 10.27 5.89 16.00
N THR A 199 10.85 5.19 15.03
CA THR A 199 10.16 4.69 13.82
C THR A 199 9.08 3.66 14.10
N ASP A 200 9.05 3.09 15.31
CA ASP A 200 8.05 2.12 15.76
C ASP A 200 6.69 2.76 16.14
N SER A 201 6.57 4.08 16.05
CA SER A 201 5.34 4.79 16.40
C SER A 201 4.27 4.72 15.30
N ILE A 202 3.04 4.34 15.66
CA ILE A 202 1.86 4.38 14.80
C ILE A 202 1.65 5.78 14.18
N PHE A 203 1.94 6.84 14.94
CA PHE A 203 1.81 8.22 14.45
C PHE A 203 2.81 8.54 13.34
N PHE A 204 4.02 8.00 13.43
CA PHE A 204 5.05 8.17 12.41
C PHE A 204 4.64 7.49 11.09
N MET A 205 4.09 6.27 11.19
CA MET A 205 3.53 5.55 10.04
C MET A 205 2.39 6.31 9.37
N ILE A 206 1.47 6.90 10.16
CA ILE A 206 0.37 7.72 9.62
C ILE A 206 0.94 8.94 8.89
N PHE A 207 1.91 9.64 9.49
CA PHE A 207 2.51 10.83 8.90
C PHE A 207 3.19 10.53 7.56
N LEU A 208 4.02 9.48 7.51
CA LEU A 208 4.63 9.02 6.26
C LEU A 208 3.58 8.59 5.25
N GLY A 209 2.56 7.81 5.66
CA GLY A 209 1.49 7.39 4.75
C GLY A 209 0.74 8.56 4.09
N VAL A 210 0.59 9.68 4.79
CA VAL A 210 -0.05 10.89 4.25
C VAL A 210 0.89 11.67 3.32
N ILE A 211 2.17 11.80 3.67
CA ILE A 211 3.11 12.73 3.03
C ILE A 211 3.97 12.06 1.96
N SER A 212 4.51 10.88 2.24
CA SER A 212 5.69 10.34 1.55
C SER A 212 5.39 9.53 0.29
N ASN A 213 4.14 9.54 -0.18
CA ASN A 213 3.75 8.68 -1.30
C ASN A 213 3.26 9.45 -2.53
N GLY A 214 3.43 10.77 -2.58
CA GLY A 214 2.92 11.62 -3.66
C GLY A 214 1.40 11.70 -3.76
N LEU A 215 0.67 10.83 -3.05
CA LEU A 215 -0.78 10.66 -3.14
C LEU A 215 -1.53 11.95 -2.85
N LEU A 216 -1.17 12.62 -1.75
CA LEU A 216 -1.81 13.87 -1.37
C LEU A 216 -1.71 14.90 -2.51
N MET A 217 -0.53 15.08 -3.10
CA MET A 217 -0.33 16.07 -4.16
C MET A 217 -0.91 15.64 -5.50
N MET A 218 -0.76 14.37 -5.88
CA MET A 218 -1.32 13.81 -7.11
C MET A 218 -2.85 13.93 -7.11
N TYR A 219 -3.52 13.51 -6.04
CA TYR A 219 -4.96 13.62 -5.94
C TYR A 219 -5.44 15.05 -5.69
N THR A 220 -4.64 15.91 -5.05
CA THR A 220 -4.91 17.36 -5.00
C THR A 220 -4.92 17.97 -6.41
N ASN A 221 -3.96 17.60 -7.27
CA ASN A 221 -3.91 18.06 -8.66
C ASN A 221 -5.11 17.53 -9.45
N LYS A 222 -5.47 16.25 -9.27
CA LYS A 222 -6.64 15.64 -9.92
C LYS A 222 -7.94 16.32 -9.50
N PHE A 223 -8.13 16.57 -8.19
CA PHE A 223 -9.30 17.26 -7.66
C PHE A 223 -9.38 18.72 -8.14
N HIS A 224 -8.24 19.42 -8.16
CA HIS A 224 -8.15 20.78 -8.71
C HIS A 224 -8.52 20.80 -10.21
N ALA A 225 -8.07 19.83 -11.00
CA ALA A 225 -8.46 19.72 -12.40
C ALA A 225 -9.98 19.53 -12.57
N PHE A 226 -10.62 18.73 -11.69
CA PHE A 226 -12.08 18.61 -11.68
C PHE A 226 -12.76 19.96 -11.37
N LEU A 227 -12.30 20.69 -10.36
CA LEU A 227 -12.84 22.03 -10.04
C LEU A 227 -12.71 23.00 -11.23
N VAL A 228 -11.58 23.00 -11.91
CA VAL A 228 -11.36 23.83 -13.11
C VAL A 228 -12.30 23.41 -14.24
N SER A 229 -12.45 22.11 -14.49
CA SER A 229 -13.35 21.61 -15.55
C SER A 229 -14.82 21.95 -15.27
N GLU A 230 -15.28 21.80 -14.01
CA GLU A 230 -16.64 22.14 -13.58
C GLU A 230 -16.91 23.65 -13.67
N SER A 231 -15.89 24.48 -13.39
CA SER A 231 -16.04 25.95 -13.46
C SER A 231 -16.29 26.49 -14.87
N ARG A 232 -16.04 25.69 -15.92
CA ARG A 232 -16.20 26.08 -17.33
C ARG A 232 -17.51 25.61 -17.96
N LYS A 233 -18.36 24.91 -17.21
CA LYS A 233 -19.62 24.33 -17.73
C LYS A 233 -20.75 25.35 -17.71
N GLY A 234 -21.68 25.27 -18.66
CA GLY A 234 -22.75 26.26 -18.84
C GLY A 234 -23.76 26.42 -17.69
N TYR A 235 -23.86 25.44 -16.77
CA TYR A 235 -24.70 25.61 -15.57
C TYR A 235 -24.16 26.70 -14.63
N ILE A 236 -22.88 27.06 -14.75
CA ILE A 236 -22.26 28.17 -14.03
C ILE A 236 -22.82 29.50 -14.51
N ASP A 237 -23.05 29.66 -15.80
CA ASP A 237 -23.65 30.88 -16.34
C ASP A 237 -25.12 31.01 -15.89
N THR A 238 -25.83 29.89 -15.80
CA THR A 238 -27.18 29.87 -15.20
C THR A 238 -27.15 30.27 -13.72
N ALA A 239 -26.16 29.81 -12.97
CA ALA A 239 -25.97 30.16 -11.57
C ALA A 239 -25.62 31.66 -11.38
N ARG A 240 -24.85 32.25 -12.31
CA ARG A 240 -24.58 33.69 -12.36
C ARG A 240 -25.86 34.50 -12.64
N VAL A 241 -26.69 34.07 -13.59
CA VAL A 241 -27.99 34.72 -13.87
C VAL A 241 -28.91 34.68 -12.65
N LYS A 242 -28.80 33.65 -11.79
CA LYS A 242 -29.52 33.55 -10.51
C LYS A 242 -28.93 34.42 -9.39
N ASN A 243 -27.98 35.30 -9.70
CA ASN A 243 -27.31 36.21 -8.75
C ASN A 243 -26.69 35.48 -7.54
N LEU A 244 -26.13 34.29 -7.75
CA LEU A 244 -25.29 33.65 -6.73
C LEU A 244 -23.99 34.43 -6.55
N ASN A 245 -23.46 34.44 -5.33
CA ASN A 245 -22.22 35.15 -5.03
C ASN A 245 -21.02 34.54 -5.79
N GLU A 246 -20.21 35.40 -6.42
CA GLU A 246 -19.04 35.05 -7.22
C GLU A 246 -17.72 35.56 -6.59
N ASP A 247 -17.76 36.14 -5.40
CA ASP A 247 -16.56 36.64 -4.75
C ASP A 247 -15.69 35.51 -4.17
N PHE A 248 -14.60 35.19 -4.88
CA PHE A 248 -13.58 34.23 -4.45
C PHE A 248 -12.58 34.79 -3.43
N THR A 249 -12.81 35.99 -2.86
CA THR A 249 -11.98 36.48 -1.74
C THR A 249 -12.16 35.59 -0.51
N ILE A 250 -11.07 35.39 0.24
CA ILE A 250 -11.15 34.74 1.56
C ILE A 250 -11.64 35.79 2.55
N SER A 251 -12.95 35.98 2.61
CA SER A 251 -13.61 36.94 3.47
C SER A 251 -14.97 36.39 3.93
N PRO A 252 -15.59 36.95 4.99
CA PRO A 252 -16.94 36.58 5.39
C PRO A 252 -17.99 36.87 4.30
N LEU A 253 -17.71 37.83 3.41
CA LEU A 253 -18.57 38.22 2.29
C LEU A 253 -18.33 37.34 1.04
N GLY A 254 -17.17 36.71 0.91
CA GLY A 254 -16.84 35.75 -0.14
C GLY A 254 -16.87 34.31 0.37
N ILE A 255 -15.72 33.65 0.37
CA ILE A 255 -15.57 32.29 0.89
C ILE A 255 -14.90 32.34 2.28
N PRO A 256 -15.61 32.00 3.36
CA PRO A 256 -15.02 32.02 4.69
C PRO A 256 -13.99 30.89 4.83
N LEU A 257 -12.88 31.19 5.50
CA LEU A 257 -11.80 30.22 5.75
C LEU A 257 -12.31 29.00 6.54
N SER A 258 -13.28 29.21 7.43
CA SER A 258 -13.94 28.14 8.17
C SER A 258 -14.61 27.12 7.24
N SER A 259 -15.28 27.56 6.17
CA SER A 259 -15.90 26.66 5.18
C SER A 259 -14.88 25.85 4.36
N LEU A 260 -13.67 26.40 4.16
CA LEU A 260 -12.59 25.69 3.46
C LEU A 260 -11.96 24.59 4.31
N ILE A 261 -11.83 24.82 5.63
CA ILE A 261 -11.17 23.90 6.57
C ILE A 261 -12.20 22.95 7.24
N HIS A 262 -13.50 23.23 7.14
CA HIS A 262 -14.48 22.35 7.78
C HIS A 262 -14.45 20.93 7.17
N PRO A 263 -14.54 19.86 7.98
CA PRO A 263 -14.55 18.48 7.48
C PRO A 263 -15.67 18.23 6.48
N PHE A 264 -16.82 18.87 6.70
CA PHE A 264 -17.97 18.87 5.79
C PHE A 264 -18.07 20.23 5.10
N LYS A 265 -17.36 20.37 3.98
CA LYS A 265 -17.30 21.63 3.21
C LYS A 265 -18.68 22.01 2.68
N LYS A 266 -19.13 23.23 2.99
CA LYS A 266 -20.38 23.84 2.53
C LYS A 266 -20.17 25.33 2.28
N PHE A 267 -20.62 25.81 1.14
CA PHE A 267 -20.46 27.17 0.64
C PHE A 267 -21.83 27.78 0.32
N LYS A 268 -22.67 27.93 1.35
CA LYS A 268 -24.07 28.36 1.20
C LYS A 268 -24.18 29.67 0.40
N GLY A 269 -25.00 29.66 -0.65
CA GLY A 269 -25.28 30.85 -1.46
C GLY A 269 -24.14 31.30 -2.39
N HIS A 270 -23.05 30.54 -2.47
CA HIS A 270 -21.92 30.85 -3.33
C HIS A 270 -21.87 29.92 -4.55
N LEU A 271 -21.46 30.44 -5.71
CA LEU A 271 -21.30 29.69 -6.95
C LEU A 271 -20.40 28.45 -6.78
N PHE A 272 -19.37 28.59 -5.96
CA PHE A 272 -18.42 27.52 -5.62
C PHE A 272 -19.07 26.27 -5.01
N GLU A 273 -20.22 26.36 -4.36
CA GLU A 273 -20.92 25.17 -3.84
C GLU A 273 -21.26 24.19 -4.95
N HIS A 274 -21.79 24.69 -6.07
CA HIS A 274 -22.18 23.86 -7.20
C HIS A 274 -20.96 23.25 -7.90
N ILE A 275 -19.89 24.04 -8.07
CA ILE A 275 -18.61 23.57 -8.61
C ILE A 275 -18.05 22.46 -7.71
N PHE A 276 -17.96 22.72 -6.40
CA PHE A 276 -17.38 21.81 -5.43
C PHE A 276 -18.19 20.51 -5.36
N ARG A 277 -19.52 20.57 -5.29
CA ARG A 277 -20.37 19.39 -5.15
C ARG A 277 -20.27 18.46 -6.37
N ASN A 278 -20.22 19.02 -7.58
CA ASN A 278 -20.06 18.24 -8.81
C ASN A 278 -18.65 17.65 -8.95
N ALA A 279 -17.61 18.43 -8.63
CA ALA A 279 -16.23 17.95 -8.62
C ALA A 279 -16.02 16.87 -7.54
N HIS A 280 -16.63 17.03 -6.37
CA HIS A 280 -16.62 16.05 -5.28
C HIS A 280 -17.25 14.73 -5.72
N PHE A 281 -18.40 14.78 -6.40
CA PHE A 281 -19.04 13.58 -6.93
C PHE A 281 -18.14 12.81 -7.91
N GLN A 282 -17.48 13.51 -8.84
CA GLN A 282 -16.52 12.87 -9.75
C GLN A 282 -15.30 12.31 -9.01
N TYR A 283 -14.83 13.02 -7.99
CA TYR A 283 -13.70 12.60 -7.18
C TYR A 283 -13.97 11.33 -6.36
N LEU A 284 -15.21 11.08 -5.93
CA LEU A 284 -15.58 9.83 -5.23
C LEU A 284 -15.21 8.57 -6.02
N ALA A 285 -15.30 8.61 -7.36
CA ALA A 285 -14.89 7.51 -8.23
C ALA A 285 -13.39 7.20 -8.15
N THR A 286 -12.57 8.20 -7.83
CA THR A 286 -11.10 8.06 -7.75
C THR A 286 -10.62 7.49 -6.42
N ILE A 287 -11.49 7.34 -5.41
CA ILE A 287 -11.15 6.75 -4.11
C ILE A 287 -10.64 5.31 -4.27
N LYS A 288 -11.19 4.54 -5.21
CA LYS A 288 -10.72 3.16 -5.48
C LYS A 288 -9.25 3.13 -5.89
N GLU A 289 -8.88 4.04 -6.78
CA GLU A 289 -7.51 4.20 -7.26
C GLU A 289 -6.58 4.63 -6.12
N GLN A 290 -7.02 5.64 -5.34
CA GLN A 290 -6.27 6.15 -4.20
C GLN A 290 -6.04 5.07 -3.13
N ALA A 291 -7.05 4.25 -2.85
CA ALA A 291 -6.96 3.15 -1.92
C ALA A 291 -5.91 2.11 -2.34
N SER A 292 -5.86 1.74 -3.62
CA SER A 292 -4.87 0.79 -4.15
C SER A 292 -3.44 1.30 -3.96
N PHE A 293 -3.19 2.57 -4.30
CA PHE A 293 -1.87 3.16 -4.10
C PHE A 293 -1.51 3.34 -2.63
N LEU A 294 -2.49 3.67 -1.78
CA LEU A 294 -2.27 3.80 -0.34
C LEU A 294 -1.88 2.46 0.28
N ILE A 295 -2.60 1.38 -0.04
CA ILE A 295 -2.26 0.03 0.43
C ILE A 295 -0.85 -0.35 -0.01
N THR A 296 -0.52 -0.13 -1.28
CA THR A 296 0.82 -0.40 -1.82
C THR A 296 1.90 0.42 -1.09
N GLY A 297 1.63 1.70 -0.82
CA GLY A 297 2.52 2.58 -0.07
C GLY A 297 2.77 2.10 1.36
N LEU A 298 1.71 1.75 2.08
CA LEU A 298 1.82 1.26 3.45
C LEU A 298 2.62 -0.05 3.52
N VAL A 299 2.41 -0.97 2.56
CA VAL A 299 3.20 -2.20 2.44
C VAL A 299 4.70 -1.87 2.29
N ILE A 300 5.05 -0.97 1.37
CA ILE A 300 6.45 -0.56 1.13
C ILE A 300 7.06 0.11 2.37
N ILE A 301 6.33 1.01 3.02
CA ILE A 301 6.81 1.72 4.21
C ILE A 301 7.11 0.73 5.34
N GLU A 302 6.16 -0.16 5.65
CA GLU A 302 6.34 -1.15 6.73
C GLU A 302 7.49 -2.12 6.44
N MET A 303 7.64 -2.56 5.19
CA MET A 303 8.76 -3.42 4.79
C MET A 303 10.11 -2.69 4.87
N ALA A 304 10.18 -1.44 4.42
CA ALA A 304 11.42 -0.67 4.37
C ALA A 304 11.90 -0.24 5.77
N LEU A 305 10.98 0.15 6.65
CA LEU A 305 11.31 0.55 8.02
C LEU A 305 11.69 -0.63 8.91
N ASN A 306 11.37 -1.87 8.51
CA ASN A 306 11.68 -3.08 9.28
C ASN A 306 11.14 -2.99 10.72
N ILE A 307 9.89 -2.51 10.85
CA ILE A 307 9.24 -2.32 12.15
C ILE A 307 8.70 -3.67 12.61
N GLN A 308 9.26 -4.18 13.71
CA GLN A 308 8.83 -5.46 14.26
C GLN A 308 7.37 -5.39 14.75
N GLY A 309 6.61 -6.45 14.52
CA GLY A 309 5.20 -6.53 14.94
C GLY A 309 4.21 -5.78 14.04
N HIS A 310 4.64 -5.33 12.86
CA HIS A 310 3.77 -4.85 11.80
C HIS A 310 3.43 -5.95 10.79
N PHE A 311 2.26 -5.81 10.17
CA PHE A 311 1.65 -6.85 9.35
C PHE A 311 2.47 -7.16 8.08
N ASN A 312 2.92 -6.13 7.37
CA ASN A 312 3.67 -6.31 6.12
C ASN A 312 5.16 -6.62 6.38
N TYR A 313 5.67 -6.26 7.56
CA TYR A 313 6.98 -6.75 7.98
C TYR A 313 6.95 -8.26 8.24
N GLU A 314 5.92 -8.75 8.92
CA GLU A 314 5.74 -10.19 9.14
C GLU A 314 5.56 -10.93 7.80
N LEU A 315 4.92 -10.33 6.79
CA LEU A 315 4.89 -10.88 5.42
C LEU A 315 6.31 -11.11 4.86
N LEU A 316 7.17 -10.09 4.93
CA LEU A 316 8.56 -10.18 4.44
C LEU A 316 9.34 -11.27 5.18
N ARG A 317 9.19 -11.31 6.52
CA ARG A 317 9.81 -12.31 7.37
C ARG A 317 9.35 -13.73 7.00
N GLN A 318 8.06 -13.94 6.83
CA GLN A 318 7.49 -15.27 6.53
C GLN A 318 7.83 -15.74 5.11
N LEU A 319 8.01 -14.79 4.17
CA LEU A 319 8.53 -15.07 2.83
C LEU A 319 10.00 -15.53 2.91
N LEU A 320 10.84 -14.84 3.68
CA LEU A 320 12.24 -15.22 3.90
C LEU A 320 12.37 -16.63 4.50
N PHE A 321 11.49 -16.99 5.45
CA PHE A 321 11.47 -18.32 6.08
C PHE A 321 10.65 -19.37 5.32
N GLN A 322 10.17 -19.07 4.12
CA GLN A 322 9.40 -19.99 3.26
C GLN A 322 8.13 -20.56 3.93
N ASN A 323 7.53 -19.83 4.87
CA ASN A 323 6.29 -20.22 5.53
C ASN A 323 5.07 -19.78 4.68
N TYR A 324 4.96 -20.39 3.49
CA TYR A 324 3.99 -19.97 2.46
C TYR A 324 2.53 -19.99 2.92
N SER A 325 2.15 -20.87 3.86
CA SER A 325 0.79 -20.87 4.41
C SER A 325 0.45 -19.56 5.13
N ILE A 326 1.40 -18.99 5.89
CA ILE A 326 1.20 -17.72 6.60
C ILE A 326 1.20 -16.57 5.61
N VAL A 327 2.13 -16.60 4.63
CA VAL A 327 2.19 -15.63 3.52
C VAL A 327 0.85 -15.55 2.78
N LEU A 328 0.26 -16.70 2.43
CA LEU A 328 -1.03 -16.75 1.74
C LEU A 328 -2.17 -16.16 2.56
N VAL A 329 -2.19 -16.37 3.89
CA VAL A 329 -3.18 -15.74 4.77
C VAL A 329 -3.01 -14.22 4.81
N ILE A 330 -1.77 -13.72 4.88
CA ILE A 330 -1.50 -12.28 4.87
C ILE A 330 -1.95 -11.66 3.54
N VAL A 331 -1.59 -12.28 2.41
CA VAL A 331 -2.01 -11.83 1.08
C VAL A 331 -3.54 -11.84 0.94
N ALA A 332 -4.22 -12.87 1.48
CA ALA A 332 -5.67 -12.92 1.51
C ALA A 332 -6.29 -11.75 2.28
N MET A 333 -5.76 -11.42 3.46
CA MET A 333 -6.22 -10.28 4.26
C MET A 333 -5.99 -8.93 3.55
N ILE A 334 -4.86 -8.74 2.86
CA ILE A 334 -4.64 -7.55 2.03
C ILE A 334 -5.68 -7.50 0.89
N PHE A 335 -5.91 -8.62 0.21
CA PHE A 335 -6.92 -8.72 -0.85
C PHE A 335 -8.32 -8.36 -0.35
N TYR A 336 -8.74 -8.89 0.80
CA TYR A 336 -10.04 -8.56 1.40
C TYR A 336 -10.13 -7.07 1.76
N THR A 337 -9.04 -6.45 2.17
CA THR A 337 -8.98 -5.00 2.45
C THR A 337 -9.24 -4.18 1.18
N VAL A 338 -8.59 -4.55 0.07
CA VAL A 338 -8.80 -3.92 -1.25
C VAL A 338 -10.26 -4.09 -1.68
N LYS A 339 -10.79 -5.32 -1.64
CA LYS A 339 -12.16 -5.62 -2.07
C LYS A 339 -13.22 -4.94 -1.23
N PHE A 340 -13.04 -4.94 0.10
CA PHE A 340 -13.95 -4.24 0.99
C PHE A 340 -14.00 -2.73 0.66
N THR A 341 -12.85 -2.12 0.35
CA THR A 341 -12.78 -0.71 -0.03
C THR A 341 -13.47 -0.43 -1.37
N GLU A 342 -13.31 -1.31 -2.36
CA GLU A 342 -14.01 -1.20 -3.65
C GLU A 342 -15.53 -1.25 -3.47
N ILE A 343 -16.04 -2.22 -2.69
CA ILE A 343 -17.46 -2.37 -2.37
C ILE A 343 -17.99 -1.13 -1.66
N LEU A 344 -17.25 -0.63 -0.65
CA LEU A 344 -17.63 0.54 0.12
C LEU A 344 -17.74 1.78 -0.78
N THR A 345 -16.78 1.96 -1.69
CA THR A 345 -16.77 3.09 -2.62
C THR A 345 -17.90 2.99 -3.65
N ASP A 346 -18.16 1.80 -4.20
CA ASP A 346 -19.32 1.58 -5.08
C ASP A 346 -20.64 1.88 -4.37
N TYR A 347 -20.76 1.48 -3.10
CA TYR A 347 -21.93 1.77 -2.28
C TYR A 347 -22.11 3.27 -2.05
N LEU A 348 -21.02 3.99 -1.72
CA LEU A 348 -21.04 5.44 -1.53
C LEU A 348 -21.46 6.18 -2.81
N ILE A 349 -20.90 5.81 -3.96
CA ILE A 349 -21.26 6.40 -5.25
C ILE A 349 -22.73 6.11 -5.58
N HIS A 350 -23.19 4.87 -5.40
CA HIS A 350 -24.59 4.49 -5.66
C HIS A 350 -25.57 5.27 -4.76
N ARG A 351 -25.20 5.49 -3.50
CA ARG A 351 -25.99 6.32 -2.57
C ARG A 351 -26.05 7.77 -3.03
N GLU A 352 -24.94 8.32 -3.52
CA GLU A 352 -24.88 9.71 -3.95
C GLU A 352 -25.63 9.92 -5.28
N ILE A 353 -25.55 8.98 -6.23
CA ILE A 353 -26.36 8.99 -7.47
C ILE A 353 -27.85 9.06 -7.15
N LYS A 354 -28.35 8.21 -6.24
CA LYS A 354 -29.76 8.24 -5.83
C LYS A 354 -30.20 9.58 -5.24
N ARG A 355 -29.30 10.32 -4.58
CA ARG A 355 -29.60 11.66 -4.05
C ARG A 355 -29.69 12.72 -5.16
N TYR A 356 -28.98 12.52 -6.27
CA TYR A 356 -29.08 13.39 -7.44
C TYR A 356 -30.30 13.06 -8.31
N GLU A 357 -30.68 11.79 -8.43
CA GLU A 357 -31.87 11.38 -9.21
C GLU A 357 -33.19 11.73 -8.51
N ASN A 358 -33.22 11.76 -7.18
CA ASN A 358 -34.42 12.06 -6.38
C ASN A 358 -34.55 13.55 -5.97
N ARG A 359 -33.76 14.46 -6.56
CA ARG A 359 -33.82 15.91 -6.34
C ARG A 359 -33.89 16.62 -7.68
#